data_AF-A0A194AKI3-F1
#
_entry.id   AF-A0A194AKI3-F1
#
_cell.length_a   1.000
_cell.length_b   1.000
_cell.length_c   1.000
_cell.angle_alpha   90.00
_cell.angle_beta   90.00
_cell.angle_gamma   90.00
#
_symmetry.space_group_name_H-M   'P 1'
#
loop_
_entity.id
_entity.type
_entity.pdbx_description
1 polymer ?
#
loop_
_entity_poly.entity_id
_entity_poly.type
_entity_poly.pdbx_seq_one_letter_code
_entity_poly.pdbx_strand_id
1 'polypeptide(L)'
;MLRVALILGFLAYASAYVCSKDACATVRCANVAEAECTSGGGKFVANGGYCGCCDACRQQLAEGDSCMSMVLLGVSMKAECAPGLHCDPKTLKCVQGFGGLLLSRRDDAPCAAALLKAQNGPSLLGAPTPSCDGEGYYQPKQCQGSQCYCVSKNGKEISGYTANVWEAQQMTCQCARDQAEYMASGLIGKFFYCTSDGSYQTYQCQGDVCFCADTNGVKMDHSPSVHISQVTKLNCKTGF
;
A
#
# COMPACT_ATOMS: atom_id res chain seq x y z
N MET A 1 -17.05 -0.53 -62.67
CA MET A 1 -16.54 0.45 -61.69
C MET A 1 -17.76 0.99 -60.95
N LEU A 2 -18.27 0.21 -59.99
CA LEU A 2 -18.12 0.34 -58.53
C LEU A 2 -19.32 1.09 -57.92
N ARG A 3 -20.36 0.31 -57.55
CA ARG A 3 -21.48 0.77 -56.73
C ARG A 3 -20.97 0.91 -55.28
N VAL A 4 -20.69 2.13 -54.85
CA VAL A 4 -20.31 2.41 -53.46
C VAL A 4 -21.59 2.44 -52.62
N ALA A 5 -21.89 1.34 -51.94
CA ALA A 5 -22.89 1.30 -50.89
C ALA A 5 -22.36 2.10 -49.69
N LEU A 6 -22.99 3.25 -49.40
CA LEU A 6 -22.75 4.02 -48.19
C LEU A 6 -23.29 3.21 -46.99
N ILE A 7 -22.41 2.43 -46.36
CA ILE A 7 -22.65 1.85 -45.04
C ILE A 7 -22.51 3.01 -44.05
N LEU A 8 -23.65 3.59 -43.63
CA LEU A 8 -23.69 4.44 -42.44
C LEU A 8 -23.43 3.56 -41.22
N GLY A 9 -22.15 3.43 -40.88
CA GLY A 9 -21.73 2.85 -39.60
C GLY A 9 -22.25 3.72 -38.47
N PHE A 10 -23.24 3.23 -37.72
CA PHE A 10 -23.57 3.75 -36.41
C PHE A 10 -22.34 3.55 -35.51
N LEU A 11 -21.51 4.59 -35.40
CA LEU A 11 -20.55 4.70 -34.31
C LEU A 11 -21.37 4.80 -33.02
N ALA A 12 -21.46 3.70 -32.29
CA ALA A 12 -21.99 3.69 -30.95
C ALA A 12 -21.08 4.57 -30.07
N TYR A 13 -21.47 5.82 -29.88
CA TYR A 13 -20.86 6.72 -28.91
C TYR A 13 -21.11 6.12 -27.52
N ALA A 14 -20.10 5.45 -26.96
CA ALA A 14 -20.10 5.02 -25.57
C ALA A 14 -19.73 6.23 -24.69
N SER A 15 -20.71 7.08 -24.38
CA SER A 15 -20.57 8.07 -23.32
C SER A 15 -20.85 7.38 -21.98
N ALA A 16 -19.88 7.38 -21.07
CA ALA A 16 -20.16 7.11 -19.66
C ALA A 16 -21.19 8.15 -19.19
N TYR A 17 -22.40 7.71 -18.85
CA TYR A 17 -23.50 8.59 -18.47
C TYR A 17 -23.24 9.12 -17.06
N VAL A 18 -22.71 10.34 -16.96
CA VAL A 18 -22.64 11.07 -15.68
C VAL A 18 -24.01 11.69 -15.44
N CYS A 19 -24.62 11.37 -14.31
CA CYS A 19 -25.94 11.86 -13.94
C CYS A 19 -25.94 13.38 -13.74
N SER A 20 -26.84 14.10 -14.40
CA SER A 20 -27.08 15.52 -14.14
C SER A 20 -27.72 15.70 -12.75
N LYS A 21 -27.56 16.90 -12.15
CA LYS A 21 -28.15 17.24 -10.85
C LYS A 21 -29.68 17.12 -10.83
N ASP A 22 -30.32 17.27 -11.99
CA ASP A 22 -31.78 17.13 -12.15
C ASP A 22 -32.22 15.76 -12.67
N ALA A 23 -31.32 14.76 -12.68
CA ALA A 23 -31.64 13.44 -13.22
C ALA A 23 -32.89 12.82 -12.56
N CYS A 24 -33.09 13.04 -11.27
CA CYS A 24 -34.24 12.50 -10.55
C CYS A 24 -35.58 13.16 -10.92
N ALA A 25 -35.59 14.37 -11.51
CA ALA A 25 -36.82 15.06 -11.90
C ALA A 25 -37.58 14.36 -13.03
N THR A 26 -36.88 13.58 -13.85
CA THR A 26 -37.45 12.87 -15.01
C THR A 26 -37.60 11.36 -14.77
N VAL A 27 -37.11 10.85 -13.64
CA VAL A 27 -37.05 9.42 -13.35
C VAL A 27 -38.31 8.96 -12.63
N ARG A 28 -38.96 7.92 -13.18
CA ARG A 28 -40.09 7.25 -12.54
C ARG A 28 -39.61 5.95 -11.91
N CYS A 29 -39.59 5.91 -10.58
CA CYS A 29 -39.14 4.74 -9.84
C CYS A 29 -40.23 3.67 -9.74
N ALA A 30 -39.83 2.40 -9.81
CA ALA A 30 -40.68 1.31 -9.39
C ALA A 30 -40.81 1.31 -7.86
N ASN A 31 -41.98 0.95 -7.34
CA ASN A 31 -42.13 0.72 -5.90
C ASN A 31 -41.43 -0.59 -5.55
N VAL A 32 -40.37 -0.50 -4.74
CA VAL A 32 -39.63 -1.66 -4.24
C VAL A 32 -39.86 -1.72 -2.75
N ALA A 33 -40.68 -2.66 -2.27
CA ALA A 33 -40.88 -2.84 -0.85
C ALA A 33 -39.70 -3.62 -0.24
N GLU A 34 -39.14 -3.11 0.86
CA GLU A 34 -38.01 -3.75 1.56
C GLU A 34 -38.34 -5.17 2.03
N ALA A 35 -39.54 -5.38 2.60
CA ALA A 35 -39.99 -6.68 3.07
C ALA A 35 -40.16 -7.72 1.93
N GLU A 36 -40.61 -7.28 0.76
CA GLU A 36 -40.75 -8.16 -0.42
C GLU A 36 -39.39 -8.49 -1.03
N CYS A 37 -38.47 -7.52 -1.08
CA CYS A 37 -37.12 -7.74 -1.58
C CYS A 37 -36.35 -8.75 -0.73
N THR A 38 -36.40 -8.58 0.59
CA THR A 38 -35.69 -9.42 1.56
C THR A 38 -36.29 -10.82 1.65
N SER A 39 -37.62 -10.95 1.63
CA SER A 39 -38.28 -12.26 1.58
C SER A 39 -38.01 -13.01 0.25
N GLY A 40 -37.79 -12.29 -0.84
CA GLY A 40 -37.36 -12.84 -2.12
C GLY A 40 -35.87 -13.17 -2.25
N GLY A 41 -35.10 -13.15 -1.15
CA GLY A 41 -33.65 -13.45 -1.15
C GLY A 41 -32.77 -12.33 -1.72
N GLY A 42 -33.34 -11.15 -1.95
CA GLY A 42 -32.62 -9.97 -2.39
C GLY A 42 -32.19 -9.08 -1.22
N LYS A 43 -31.28 -8.15 -1.51
CA LYS A 43 -30.85 -7.10 -0.59
C LYS A 43 -31.46 -5.77 -1.03
N PHE A 44 -32.17 -5.14 -0.11
CA PHE A 44 -32.72 -3.81 -0.31
C PHE A 44 -31.62 -2.75 -0.19
N VAL A 45 -31.55 -1.84 -1.16
CA VAL A 45 -30.62 -0.71 -1.17
C VAL A 45 -31.42 0.56 -1.43
N ALA A 46 -31.57 1.38 -0.38
CA ALA A 46 -32.20 2.69 -0.49
C ALA A 46 -31.40 3.55 -1.47
N ASN A 47 -32.08 4.21 -2.42
CA ASN A 47 -31.43 5.01 -3.47
C ASN A 47 -30.35 4.26 -4.27
N GLY A 48 -30.43 2.92 -4.37
CA GLY A 48 -29.44 2.08 -5.08
C GLY A 48 -29.65 1.97 -6.60
N GLY A 49 -30.70 2.60 -7.12
CA GLY A 49 -31.17 2.58 -8.50
C GLY A 49 -30.55 3.67 -9.37
N TYR A 50 -31.24 4.02 -10.46
CA TYR A 50 -30.72 4.94 -11.47
C TYR A 50 -30.30 6.27 -10.85
N CYS A 51 -29.02 6.64 -10.99
CA CYS A 51 -28.45 7.91 -10.52
C CYS A 51 -28.71 8.24 -9.03
N GLY A 52 -28.97 7.23 -8.18
CA GLY A 52 -29.32 7.47 -6.79
C GLY A 52 -30.76 7.93 -6.56
N CYS A 53 -31.63 7.89 -7.57
CA CYS A 53 -32.98 8.43 -7.49
C CYS A 53 -34.04 7.42 -7.00
N CYS A 54 -33.77 6.12 -7.12
CA CYS A 54 -34.73 5.06 -6.84
C CYS A 54 -34.14 4.03 -5.90
N ASP A 55 -34.99 3.39 -5.10
CA ASP A 55 -34.63 2.19 -4.37
C ASP A 55 -34.38 1.02 -5.32
N ALA A 56 -33.49 0.12 -4.92
CA ALA A 56 -33.15 -1.06 -5.69
C ALA A 56 -33.19 -2.31 -4.82
N CYS A 57 -33.70 -3.39 -5.39
CA CYS A 57 -33.54 -4.72 -4.86
C CYS A 57 -32.43 -5.44 -5.65
N ARG A 58 -31.34 -5.80 -4.96
CA ARG A 58 -30.20 -6.52 -5.54
C ARG A 58 -30.29 -8.00 -5.19
N GLN A 59 -30.58 -8.84 -6.17
CA GLN A 59 -30.57 -10.29 -6.01
C GLN A 59 -29.17 -10.77 -5.59
N GLN A 60 -29.09 -11.62 -4.57
CA GLN A 60 -27.81 -12.12 -4.04
C GLN A 60 -27.41 -13.40 -4.79
N LEU A 61 -26.29 -13.36 -5.50
CA LEU A 61 -25.75 -14.49 -6.27
C LEU A 61 -24.88 -15.38 -5.38
N ALA A 62 -25.00 -16.70 -5.55
CA ALA A 62 -24.21 -17.67 -4.81
C ALA A 62 -22.80 -17.85 -5.41
N GLU A 63 -21.95 -18.61 -4.73
CA GLU A 63 -20.62 -18.94 -5.25
C GLU A 63 -20.73 -19.79 -6.53
N GLY A 64 -19.95 -19.43 -7.55
CA GLY A 64 -19.96 -20.03 -8.88
C GLY A 64 -20.95 -19.39 -9.85
N ASP A 65 -21.90 -18.58 -9.38
CA ASP A 65 -22.90 -17.94 -10.23
C ASP A 65 -22.28 -16.87 -11.14
N SER A 66 -22.84 -16.72 -12.33
CA SER A 66 -22.35 -15.74 -13.30
C SER A 66 -22.77 -14.33 -12.88
N CYS A 67 -21.80 -13.48 -12.56
CA CYS A 67 -22.00 -12.08 -12.18
C CYS A 67 -21.98 -11.11 -13.38
N MET A 68 -21.98 -11.65 -14.60
CA MET A 68 -22.07 -10.90 -15.85
C MET A 68 -23.48 -10.31 -16.06
N SER A 69 -23.86 -9.35 -15.24
CA SER A 69 -24.93 -8.41 -15.62
C SER A 69 -24.33 -7.35 -16.55
N MET A 70 -25.01 -7.04 -17.65
CA MET A 70 -24.55 -6.11 -18.69
C MET A 70 -24.03 -4.79 -18.11
N VAL A 71 -22.70 -4.64 -18.02
CA VAL A 71 -21.98 -3.40 -17.67
C VAL A 71 -22.13 -2.34 -18.78
N LEU A 72 -22.75 -2.69 -19.91
CA LEU A 72 -22.64 -1.94 -21.16
C LEU A 72 -23.40 -0.60 -21.21
N LEU A 73 -24.26 -0.24 -20.26
CA LEU A 73 -25.13 0.94 -20.41
C LEU A 73 -25.40 1.75 -19.13
N GLY A 74 -24.58 1.64 -18.08
CA GLY A 74 -24.77 2.44 -16.86
C GLY A 74 -26.09 2.17 -16.11
N VAL A 75 -26.71 1.01 -16.35
CA VAL A 75 -27.94 0.58 -15.68
C VAL A 75 -27.58 -0.06 -14.35
N SER A 76 -28.29 0.30 -13.27
CA SER A 76 -28.11 -0.31 -11.94
C SER A 76 -28.25 -1.82 -12.02
N MET A 77 -27.23 -2.55 -11.55
CA MET A 77 -27.24 -4.02 -11.63
C MET A 77 -28.40 -4.58 -10.80
N LYS A 78 -29.15 -5.54 -11.33
CA LYS A 78 -30.25 -6.17 -10.59
C LYS A 78 -29.79 -7.27 -9.64
N ALA A 79 -28.51 -7.67 -9.73
CA ALA A 79 -27.92 -8.71 -8.91
C ALA A 79 -26.51 -8.28 -8.45
N GLU A 80 -26.10 -8.75 -7.28
CA GLU A 80 -24.75 -8.65 -6.73
C GLU A 80 -24.36 -10.00 -6.08
N CYS A 81 -23.08 -10.29 -5.94
CA CYS A 81 -22.66 -11.51 -5.23
C CYS A 81 -23.05 -11.41 -3.75
N ALA A 82 -23.43 -12.55 -3.15
CA ALA A 82 -23.80 -12.65 -1.75
C ALA A 82 -22.65 -12.15 -0.83
N PRO A 83 -22.94 -11.80 0.43
CA PRO A 83 -21.93 -11.25 1.33
C PRO A 83 -20.73 -12.18 1.48
N GLY A 84 -19.52 -11.65 1.31
CA GLY A 84 -18.28 -12.43 1.33
C GLY A 84 -17.90 -13.04 -0.02
N LEU A 85 -18.67 -12.82 -1.08
CA LEU A 85 -18.30 -13.18 -2.44
C LEU A 85 -17.96 -11.93 -3.26
N HIS A 86 -17.09 -12.07 -4.25
CA HIS A 86 -16.81 -11.01 -5.22
C HIS A 86 -16.86 -11.56 -6.65
N CYS A 87 -17.19 -10.69 -7.60
CA CYS A 87 -17.20 -11.04 -9.01
C CYS A 87 -15.75 -11.01 -9.55
N ASP A 88 -15.21 -12.17 -9.92
CA ASP A 88 -13.88 -12.24 -10.54
C ASP A 88 -13.97 -11.72 -11.99
N PRO A 89 -13.24 -10.65 -12.36
CA PRO A 89 -13.32 -10.05 -13.69
C PRO A 89 -12.81 -10.97 -14.81
N LYS A 90 -12.05 -12.02 -14.50
CA LYS A 90 -11.53 -12.98 -15.49
C LYS A 90 -12.53 -14.08 -15.80
N THR A 91 -13.16 -14.62 -14.77
CA THR A 91 -14.07 -15.77 -14.89
C THR A 91 -15.54 -15.35 -14.94
N LEU A 92 -15.85 -14.12 -14.55
CA LEU A 92 -17.19 -13.54 -14.46
C LEU A 92 -18.12 -14.36 -13.56
N LYS A 93 -17.53 -14.96 -12.54
CA LYS A 93 -18.23 -15.74 -11.53
C LYS A 93 -18.07 -15.10 -10.16
N CYS A 94 -19.10 -15.24 -9.33
CA CYS A 94 -19.00 -14.97 -7.91
C CYS A 94 -18.07 -16.02 -7.30
N VAL A 95 -16.91 -15.60 -6.85
CA VAL A 95 -15.96 -16.46 -6.15
C VAL A 95 -15.86 -16.00 -4.71
N GLN A 96 -15.42 -16.88 -3.82
CA GLN A 96 -15.19 -16.51 -2.44
C GLN A 96 -14.23 -15.31 -2.37
N GLY A 97 -14.81 -14.16 -2.00
CA GLY A 97 -14.01 -13.07 -1.49
C GLY A 97 -13.55 -13.51 -0.12
N PHE A 98 -12.31 -13.19 0.24
CA PHE A 98 -11.95 -13.19 1.64
C PHE A 98 -12.83 -12.15 2.33
N GLY A 99 -13.96 -12.58 2.89
CA GLY A 99 -14.89 -11.73 3.60
C GLY A 99 -14.16 -10.90 4.65
N GLY A 100 -14.21 -9.58 4.49
CA GLY A 100 -14.07 -8.58 5.55
C GLY A 100 -12.80 -8.54 6.40
N LEU A 101 -11.80 -9.42 6.23
CA LEU A 101 -10.64 -9.47 7.14
C LEU A 101 -9.28 -9.65 6.46
N LEU A 102 -9.18 -9.89 5.14
CA LEU A 102 -7.87 -10.10 4.50
C LEU A 102 -7.69 -9.49 3.10
N LEU A 103 -8.43 -8.43 2.75
CA LEU A 103 -8.18 -7.66 1.52
C LEU A 103 -8.03 -6.14 1.73
N SER A 104 -7.83 -5.70 2.97
CA SER A 104 -7.32 -4.34 3.25
C SER A 104 -5.79 -4.32 3.45
N ARG A 105 -5.13 -5.49 3.39
CA ARG A 105 -3.74 -5.64 3.84
C ARG A 105 -2.70 -5.76 2.73
N ARG A 106 -3.08 -5.52 1.47
CA ARG A 106 -2.12 -5.52 0.35
C ARG A 106 -1.32 -4.21 0.26
N ASP A 107 -1.82 -3.14 0.90
CA ASP A 107 -1.11 -1.88 1.07
C ASP A 107 -0.18 -1.86 2.30
N ASP A 108 -0.32 -2.81 3.24
CA ASP A 108 0.50 -2.88 4.46
C ASP A 108 1.76 -3.74 4.32
N ALA A 109 2.07 -4.26 3.13
CA ALA A 109 3.27 -5.08 2.91
C ALA A 109 3.93 -4.76 1.56
N PRO A 110 4.44 -3.52 1.39
CA PRO A 110 4.92 -3.04 0.10
C PRO A 110 6.13 -3.84 -0.42
N CYS A 111 6.97 -4.37 0.48
CA CYS A 111 8.11 -5.19 0.07
C CYS A 111 7.67 -6.57 -0.41
N ALA A 112 6.74 -7.23 0.29
CA ALA A 112 6.23 -8.53 -0.13
C ALA A 112 5.58 -8.43 -1.52
N ALA A 113 4.83 -7.36 -1.80
CA ALA A 113 4.27 -7.10 -3.13
C ALA A 113 5.37 -6.92 -4.18
N ALA A 114 6.43 -6.16 -3.87
CA ALA A 114 7.57 -5.95 -4.77
C ALA A 114 8.35 -7.26 -5.03
N LEU A 115 8.53 -8.09 -4.00
CA LEU A 115 9.20 -9.39 -4.09
C LEU A 115 8.42 -10.36 -4.99
N LEU A 116 7.11 -10.45 -4.83
CA LEU A 116 6.25 -11.26 -5.71
C LEU A 116 6.30 -10.78 -7.15
N LYS A 117 6.37 -9.47 -7.38
CA LYS A 117 6.53 -8.90 -8.73
C LYS A 117 7.88 -9.25 -9.34
N ALA A 118 8.96 -9.25 -8.55
CA ALA A 118 10.29 -9.65 -9.00
C ALA A 118 10.36 -11.15 -9.35
N GLN A 119 9.66 -12.01 -8.60
CA GLN A 119 9.63 -13.46 -8.84
C GLN A 119 8.75 -13.87 -10.03
N ASN A 120 7.61 -13.20 -10.24
CA ASN A 120 6.68 -13.51 -11.33
C ASN A 120 6.99 -12.73 -12.63
N GLY A 121 7.93 -11.78 -12.57
CA GLY A 121 8.37 -11.03 -13.73
C GLY A 121 9.29 -11.85 -14.65
N PRO A 122 9.59 -11.36 -15.86
CA PRO A 122 10.64 -11.95 -16.68
C PRO A 122 11.95 -11.98 -15.89
N SER A 123 12.60 -13.14 -15.82
CA SER A 123 13.91 -13.31 -15.17
C SER A 123 14.98 -12.53 -15.93
N LEU A 124 15.10 -11.25 -15.61
CA LEU A 124 16.18 -10.39 -16.08
C LEU A 124 17.36 -10.56 -15.11
N LEU A 125 18.48 -11.08 -15.61
CA LEU A 125 19.75 -11.13 -14.87
C LEU A 125 20.09 -9.73 -14.36
N GLY A 126 20.27 -9.60 -13.05
CA GLY A 126 20.59 -8.33 -12.40
C GLY A 126 19.38 -7.46 -12.01
N ALA A 127 18.14 -7.95 -12.18
CA ALA A 127 16.98 -7.27 -11.60
C ALA A 127 17.12 -7.16 -10.07
N PRO A 128 16.86 -5.98 -9.48
CA PRO A 128 16.99 -5.80 -8.04
C PRO A 128 15.90 -6.58 -7.30
N THR A 129 16.31 -7.59 -6.54
CA THR A 129 15.43 -8.32 -5.63
C THR A 129 15.43 -7.63 -4.27
N PRO A 130 14.30 -7.10 -3.78
CA PRO A 130 14.26 -6.41 -2.50
C PRO A 130 14.40 -7.40 -1.34
N SER A 131 15.05 -6.97 -0.26
CA SER A 131 15.10 -7.70 1.00
C SER A 131 13.93 -7.29 1.89
N CYS A 132 13.10 -8.25 2.29
CA CYS A 132 11.91 -8.02 3.11
C CYS A 132 12.06 -8.61 4.51
N ASP A 133 11.38 -8.03 5.49
CA ASP A 133 11.21 -8.61 6.82
C ASP A 133 10.03 -9.60 6.86
N GLY A 134 9.83 -10.25 8.02
CA GLY A 134 8.77 -11.24 8.21
C GLY A 134 7.35 -10.67 8.19
N GLU A 135 7.20 -9.35 8.30
CA GLU A 135 5.91 -8.66 8.20
C GLU A 135 5.59 -8.23 6.75
N GLY A 136 6.56 -8.36 5.83
CA GLY A 136 6.41 -7.99 4.42
C GLY A 136 6.78 -6.54 4.11
N TYR A 137 7.45 -5.85 5.02
CA TYR A 137 8.04 -4.53 4.80
C TYR A 137 9.52 -4.62 4.39
N TYR A 138 10.09 -3.50 3.96
CA TYR A 138 11.48 -3.48 3.53
C TYR A 138 12.42 -3.59 4.73
N GLN A 139 13.43 -4.44 4.64
CA GLN A 139 14.55 -4.41 5.58
C GLN A 139 15.29 -3.06 5.49
N PRO A 140 15.86 -2.54 6.60
CA PRO A 140 16.56 -1.26 6.63
C PRO A 140 17.63 -1.09 5.56
N LYS A 141 18.41 -2.13 5.33
CA LYS A 141 19.47 -2.18 4.33
C LYS A 141 18.95 -2.84 3.07
N GLN A 142 19.07 -2.15 1.94
CA GLN A 142 18.89 -2.71 0.61
C GLN A 142 20.21 -2.64 -0.14
N CYS A 143 20.49 -3.63 -0.99
CA CYS A 143 21.70 -3.65 -1.80
C CYS A 143 21.34 -3.87 -3.25
N GLN A 144 21.97 -3.09 -4.13
CA GLN A 144 21.84 -3.20 -5.57
C GLN A 144 23.23 -3.18 -6.20
N GLY A 145 23.59 -4.28 -6.86
CA GLY A 145 24.95 -4.46 -7.40
C GLY A 145 26.00 -4.43 -6.29
N SER A 146 26.95 -3.50 -6.37
CA SER A 146 28.06 -3.36 -5.41
C SER A 146 27.81 -2.34 -4.30
N GLN A 147 26.62 -1.74 -4.24
CA GLN A 147 26.28 -0.69 -3.28
C GLN A 147 25.08 -1.07 -2.43
N CYS A 148 25.15 -0.74 -1.14
CA CYS A 148 24.06 -0.84 -0.19
C CYS A 148 23.65 0.56 0.30
N TYR A 149 22.37 0.72 0.59
CA TYR A 149 21.76 1.97 1.00
C TYR A 149 20.65 1.73 2.02
N CYS A 150 20.32 2.77 2.78
CA CYS A 150 19.25 2.71 3.77
C CYS A 150 17.90 3.09 3.16
N VAL A 151 16.85 2.37 3.53
CA VAL A 151 15.47 2.65 3.12
C VAL A 151 14.54 2.72 4.33
N SER A 152 13.48 3.52 4.22
CA SER A 152 12.33 3.50 5.15
C SER A 152 11.59 2.16 5.14
N LYS A 153 10.66 1.96 6.10
CA LYS A 153 9.81 0.75 6.16
C LYS A 153 9.03 0.49 4.86
N ASN A 154 8.73 1.57 4.11
CA ASN A 154 8.00 1.52 2.84
C ASN A 154 8.90 1.46 1.60
N GLY A 155 10.22 1.32 1.76
CA GLY A 155 11.16 1.16 0.64
C GLY A 155 11.65 2.46 0.00
N LYS A 156 11.24 3.63 0.52
CA LYS A 156 11.82 4.92 0.10
C LYS A 156 13.26 5.04 0.61
N GLU A 157 14.21 5.29 -0.29
CA GLU A 157 15.61 5.53 0.04
C GLU A 157 15.79 6.74 0.97
N ILE A 158 16.68 6.59 1.95
CA ILE A 158 17.13 7.64 2.86
C ILE A 158 18.50 8.11 2.37
N SER A 159 18.52 9.24 1.68
CA SER A 159 19.73 9.77 1.04
C SER A 159 20.83 10.09 2.05
N GLY A 160 22.09 9.91 1.64
CA GLY A 160 23.27 10.20 2.45
C GLY A 160 23.83 9.00 3.21
N TYR A 161 23.12 7.87 3.21
CA TYR A 161 23.55 6.65 3.89
C TYR A 161 23.78 5.51 2.89
N THR A 162 25.03 5.35 2.47
CA THR A 162 25.44 4.36 1.47
C THR A 162 26.78 3.75 1.84
N ALA A 163 26.96 2.48 1.54
CA ALA A 163 28.22 1.77 1.72
C ALA A 163 28.46 0.79 0.57
N ASN A 164 29.71 0.45 0.31
CA ASN A 164 30.00 -0.66 -0.59
C ASN A 164 29.63 -1.99 0.07
N VAL A 165 29.30 -3.01 -0.71
CA VAL A 165 28.87 -4.32 -0.17
C VAL A 165 29.88 -4.94 0.82
N TRP A 166 31.19 -4.75 0.60
CA TRP A 166 32.22 -5.26 1.51
C TRP A 166 32.33 -4.47 2.83
N GLU A 167 31.90 -3.22 2.86
CA GLU A 167 31.83 -2.37 4.07
C GLU A 167 30.48 -2.51 4.79
N ALA A 168 29.44 -2.95 4.08
CA ALA A 168 28.07 -3.01 4.58
C ALA A 168 27.75 -4.25 5.44
N GLN A 169 28.76 -5.00 5.89
CA GLN A 169 28.56 -6.22 6.70
C GLN A 169 27.84 -5.90 8.03
N GLN A 170 28.27 -4.83 8.71
CA GLN A 170 27.70 -4.39 9.99
C GLN A 170 26.69 -3.23 9.84
N MET A 171 26.31 -2.90 8.60
CA MET A 171 25.37 -1.82 8.30
C MET A 171 23.96 -2.17 8.76
N THR A 172 23.44 -1.43 9.75
CA THR A 172 22.12 -1.64 10.35
C THR A 172 21.05 -0.68 9.85
N CYS A 173 21.43 0.52 9.39
CA CYS A 173 20.53 1.59 8.94
C CYS A 173 19.53 2.12 10.00
N GLN A 174 19.65 1.73 11.27
CA GLN A 174 18.66 2.10 12.29
C GLN A 174 18.69 3.59 12.61
N CYS A 175 19.88 4.19 12.75
CA CYS A 175 20.01 5.63 13.00
C CYS A 175 19.41 6.45 11.87
N ALA A 176 19.68 6.04 10.62
CA ALA A 176 19.11 6.69 9.44
C ALA A 176 17.57 6.65 9.44
N ARG A 177 16.96 5.51 9.79
CA ARG A 177 15.50 5.36 9.90
C ARG A 177 14.92 6.24 11.00
N ASP A 178 15.46 6.16 12.20
CA ASP A 178 14.95 6.91 13.34
C ASP A 178 15.08 8.42 13.13
N GLN A 179 16.19 8.86 12.52
CA GLN A 179 16.38 10.25 12.13
C GLN A 179 15.34 10.69 11.10
N ALA A 180 15.11 9.90 10.05
CA ALA A 180 14.14 10.22 9.01
C ALA A 180 12.70 10.26 9.55
N GLU A 181 12.33 9.32 10.43
CA GLU A 181 11.02 9.29 11.08
C GLU A 181 10.82 10.48 12.01
N TYR A 182 11.82 10.80 12.83
CA TYR A 182 11.78 11.97 13.70
C TYR A 182 11.64 13.27 12.90
N MET A 183 12.42 13.44 11.82
CA MET A 183 12.30 14.59 10.94
C MET A 183 10.92 14.66 10.26
N ALA A 184 10.35 13.53 9.86
CA ALA A 184 9.02 13.46 9.27
C ALA A 184 7.89 13.85 10.26
N SER A 185 8.11 13.65 11.56
CA SER A 185 7.15 14.08 12.59
C SER A 185 7.03 15.61 12.75
N GLY A 186 7.99 16.37 12.20
CA GLY A 186 8.05 17.84 12.35
C GLY A 186 8.53 18.31 13.73
N LEU A 187 8.90 17.39 14.63
CA LEU A 187 9.50 17.73 15.92
C LEU A 187 10.94 18.23 15.73
N ILE A 188 11.33 19.20 16.55
CA ILE A 188 12.67 19.79 16.57
C ILE A 188 13.29 19.56 17.95
N GLY A 189 14.60 19.35 18.00
CA GLY A 189 15.37 19.32 19.25
C GLY A 189 16.05 17.98 19.58
N LYS A 190 15.86 16.94 18.77
CA LYS A 190 16.65 15.71 18.86
C LYS A 190 17.68 15.65 17.74
N PHE A 191 18.94 15.47 18.10
CA PHE A 191 20.04 15.23 17.16
C PHE A 191 20.36 13.75 17.12
N PHE A 192 20.64 13.24 15.92
CA PHE A 192 21.05 11.85 15.70
C PHE A 192 22.49 11.86 15.21
N TYR A 193 23.36 11.13 15.89
CA TYR A 193 24.76 10.98 15.50
C TYR A 193 24.89 9.64 14.79
N CYS A 194 24.75 9.66 13.46
CA CYS A 194 24.81 8.47 12.62
C CYS A 194 26.20 8.31 11.97
N THR A 195 26.57 7.07 11.67
CA THR A 195 27.69 6.74 10.77
C THR A 195 27.25 6.90 9.31
N SER A 196 28.21 6.95 8.37
CA SER A 196 27.92 7.12 6.94
C SER A 196 27.16 5.95 6.29
N ASP A 197 27.17 4.79 6.93
CA ASP A 197 26.37 3.63 6.54
C ASP A 197 24.95 3.63 7.18
N GLY A 198 24.61 4.66 7.97
CA GLY A 198 23.29 4.81 8.58
C GLY A 198 23.09 4.06 9.89
N SER A 199 24.15 3.46 10.43
CA SER A 199 24.16 2.89 11.78
C SER A 199 24.32 3.98 12.85
N TYR A 200 24.08 3.65 14.11
CA TYR A 200 24.34 4.58 15.22
C TYR A 200 25.85 4.71 15.48
N GLN A 201 26.32 5.93 15.73
CA GLN A 201 27.67 6.13 16.30
C GLN A 201 27.75 5.50 17.69
N THR A 202 28.97 5.15 18.11
CA THR A 202 29.24 4.55 19.43
C THR A 202 28.95 5.48 20.61
N TYR A 203 28.64 6.75 20.34
CA TYR A 203 28.16 7.73 21.31
C TYR A 203 26.94 8.46 20.75
N GLN A 204 26.08 8.96 21.64
CA GLN A 204 25.00 9.89 21.32
C GLN A 204 25.03 11.06 22.29
N CYS A 205 24.44 12.19 21.90
CA CYS A 205 24.32 13.36 22.76
C CYS A 205 22.87 13.81 22.88
N GLN A 206 22.48 14.14 24.10
CA GLN A 206 21.20 14.76 24.42
C GLN A 206 21.49 16.14 25.01
N GLY A 207 21.18 17.19 24.24
CA GLY A 207 21.64 18.54 24.56
C GLY A 207 23.16 18.63 24.49
N ASP A 208 23.77 19.10 25.57
CA ASP A 208 25.22 19.25 25.73
C ASP A 208 25.91 18.03 26.35
N VAL A 209 25.13 17.02 26.77
CA VAL A 209 25.65 15.82 27.44
C VAL A 209 25.72 14.65 26.45
N CYS A 210 26.91 14.07 26.31
CA CYS A 210 27.19 12.91 25.47
C CYS A 210 27.49 11.68 26.32
N PHE A 211 27.13 10.50 25.83
CA PHE A 211 27.32 9.21 26.47
C PHE A 211 27.58 8.12 25.42
N CYS A 212 28.13 6.98 25.84
CA CYS A 212 28.27 5.81 24.97
C CYS A 212 26.93 5.16 24.72
N ALA A 213 26.67 4.87 23.45
CA ALA A 213 25.43 4.29 22.99
C ALA A 213 25.65 2.89 22.41
N ASP A 214 24.63 2.06 22.55
CA ASP A 214 24.59 0.74 21.92
C ASP A 214 24.24 0.84 20.41
N THR A 215 24.04 -0.31 19.78
CA THR A 215 23.69 -0.42 18.35
C THR A 215 22.33 0.19 17.99
N ASN A 216 21.49 0.50 18.99
CA ASN A 216 20.19 1.14 18.84
C ASN A 216 20.21 2.61 19.27
N GLY A 217 21.39 3.18 19.59
CA GLY A 217 21.51 4.57 20.02
C GLY A 217 21.12 4.80 21.49
N VAL A 218 20.94 3.74 22.28
CA VAL A 218 20.54 3.83 23.69
C VAL A 218 21.77 3.91 24.58
N LYS A 219 21.71 4.74 25.64
CA LYS A 219 22.79 4.86 26.62
C LYS A 219 23.11 3.50 27.24
N MET A 220 24.37 3.08 27.16
CA MET A 220 24.85 1.86 27.79
C MET A 220 24.88 1.99 29.32
N ASP A 221 24.68 0.88 30.01
CA ASP A 221 24.83 0.81 31.47
C ASP A 221 26.25 1.20 31.90
N HIS A 222 26.33 1.94 33.00
CA HIS A 222 27.57 2.51 33.53
C HIS A 222 28.37 3.39 32.54
N SER A 223 27.73 3.88 31.47
CA SER A 223 28.38 4.77 30.53
C SER A 223 28.71 6.13 31.18
N PRO A 224 29.96 6.60 31.10
CA PRO A 224 30.31 7.94 31.55
C PRO A 224 29.57 8.98 30.71
N SER A 225 29.29 10.13 31.30
CA SER A 225 28.68 11.25 30.59
C SER A 225 29.63 12.44 30.60
N VAL A 226 29.83 13.05 29.43
CA VAL A 226 30.75 14.18 29.25
C VAL A 226 30.03 15.31 28.51
N HIS A 227 30.52 16.52 28.68
CA HIS A 227 30.08 17.64 27.85
C HIS A 227 30.51 17.43 26.39
N ILE A 228 29.73 17.89 25.42
CA ILE A 228 29.95 17.71 23.97
C ILE A 228 31.34 18.16 23.50
N SER A 229 31.90 19.21 24.11
CA SER A 229 33.27 19.67 23.82
C SER A 229 34.36 18.66 24.18
N GLN A 230 34.01 17.62 24.95
CA GLN A 230 34.90 16.56 25.41
C GLN A 230 34.48 15.19 24.87
N VAL A 231 33.67 15.15 23.81
CA VAL A 231 33.15 13.90 23.23
C VAL A 231 34.26 12.93 22.85
N THR A 232 35.43 13.42 22.43
CA THR A 232 36.60 12.58 22.11
C THR A 232 37.19 11.84 23.31
N LYS A 233 36.83 12.23 24.55
CA LYS A 233 37.24 11.52 25.77
C LYS A 233 36.32 10.34 26.11
N LEU A 234 35.16 10.21 25.45
CA LEU A 234 34.32 9.03 25.56
C LEU A 234 34.99 7.84 24.88
N ASN A 235 35.64 6.99 25.67
CA ASN A 235 36.22 5.73 25.20
C ASN A 235 35.15 4.65 25.09
N CYS A 236 34.21 4.84 24.16
CA CYS A 236 33.13 3.90 23.92
C CYS A 236 33.68 2.63 23.24
N LYS A 237 33.66 1.52 23.98
CA LYS A 237 34.01 0.22 23.43
C LYS A 237 32.84 -0.28 22.60
N THR A 238 33.09 -0.68 21.36
CA THR A 238 32.15 -1.48 20.59
C THR A 238 32.03 -2.84 21.28
N GLY A 239 30.91 -3.08 21.95
CA GLY A 239 30.62 -4.39 22.53
C GLY A 239 30.54 -5.43 21.43
N PHE A 240 31.41 -6.43 21.49
CA PHE A 240 31.28 -7.70 20.79
C PHE A 240 31.19 -8.79 21.86
#